data_AF-A0A2V7H772-F1
#
_entry.id   AF-A0A2V7H772-F1
#
_cell.length_a   1.000
_cell.length_b   1.000
_cell.length_c   1.000
_cell.angle_alpha   90.00
_cell.angle_beta   90.00
_cell.angle_gamma   90.00
#
_symmetry.space_group_name_H-M   'P 1'
#
loop_
_entity.id
_entity.type
_entity.pdbx_description
1 polymer ?
#
loop_
_entity_poly.entity_id
_entity_poly.type
_entity_poly.pdbx_seq_one_letter_code
_entity_poly.pdbx_strand_id
1 'polypeptide(L)'
;MTLILERRQALRYGENPHQRAALYATDEARGIRELVQHHGKELSFNNLLDVDAAVSALVPWDDRPACVIIKHTTPCGIALGATPAEAYTRALDTDRTSA
;
A
#
# COMPACT_ATOMS: atom_id res chain seq x y z
N MET A 1 -11.92 -5.98 -26.36
CA MET A 1 -11.91 -4.97 -25.28
C MET A 1 -10.51 -4.37 -25.25
N THR A 2 -10.39 -3.05 -25.36
CA THR A 2 -9.09 -2.34 -25.35
C THR A 2 -8.98 -1.53 -24.06
N LEU A 3 -7.85 -1.65 -23.36
CA LEU A 3 -7.56 -0.88 -22.15
C LEU A 3 -6.45 0.15 -22.46
N ILE A 4 -6.76 1.43 -22.26
CA ILE A 4 -5.81 2.53 -22.45
C ILE A 4 -5.24 2.89 -21.07
N LEU A 5 -3.92 2.96 -20.98
CA LEU A 5 -3.21 3.26 -19.74
C LEU A 5 -2.12 4.30 -19.99
N GLU A 6 -1.99 5.24 -19.05
CA GLU A 6 -0.94 6.24 -19.03
C GLU A 6 0.21 5.76 -18.12
N ARG A 7 1.46 5.90 -18.57
CA ARG A 7 2.63 5.66 -17.71
C ARG A 7 2.80 6.81 -16.73
N ARG A 8 2.59 6.56 -15.44
CA ARG A 8 2.67 7.57 -14.37
C ARG A 8 4.09 7.79 -13.87
N GLN A 9 4.85 6.70 -13.67
CA GLN A 9 6.25 6.79 -13.25
C GLN A 9 7.03 5.52 -13.60
N ALA A 10 8.35 5.63 -13.76
CA ALA A 10 9.24 4.47 -13.68
C ALA A 10 9.42 4.08 -12.21
N LEU A 11 9.62 2.79 -11.94
CA LEU A 11 9.89 2.27 -10.60
C LEU A 11 11.37 1.93 -10.45
N ARG A 12 11.84 1.91 -9.21
CA ARG A 12 13.24 1.64 -8.89
C ARG A 12 13.74 0.30 -9.45
N TYR A 13 12.89 -0.72 -9.39
CA TYR A 13 13.03 -2.04 -10.03
C TYR A 13 11.66 -2.75 -9.97
N GLY A 14 11.55 -3.91 -10.63
CA GLY A 14 10.38 -4.78 -10.58
C GLY A 14 10.23 -5.51 -9.25
N GLU A 15 9.70 -6.73 -9.26
CA GLU A 15 9.61 -7.55 -8.05
C GLU A 15 11.00 -7.87 -7.48
N ASN A 16 11.99 -8.03 -8.38
CA ASN A 16 13.38 -8.29 -8.07
C ASN A 16 14.31 -7.22 -8.69
N PRO A 17 15.50 -6.95 -8.12
CA PRO A 17 16.39 -5.86 -8.56
C PRO A 17 16.83 -5.89 -10.04
N HIS A 18 16.88 -7.06 -10.66
CA HIS A 18 17.28 -7.23 -12.06
C HIS A 18 16.15 -6.94 -13.05
N GLN A 19 14.91 -6.76 -12.56
CA GLN A 19 13.73 -6.49 -13.37
C GLN A 19 13.46 -4.99 -13.45
N ARG A 20 12.99 -4.51 -14.60
CA ARG A 20 12.52 -3.13 -14.77
C ARG A 20 11.00 -3.08 -14.60
N ALA A 21 10.48 -1.99 -14.05
CA ALA A 21 9.05 -1.79 -13.90
C ALA A 21 8.65 -0.31 -14.00
N ALA A 22 7.36 -0.08 -14.22
CA ALA A 22 6.74 1.24 -14.26
C ALA A 22 5.28 1.12 -13.78
N LEU A 23 4.77 2.17 -13.14
CA LEU A 23 3.37 2.29 -12.76
C LEU A 23 2.58 2.87 -13.93
N TYR A 24 1.48 2.21 -14.26
CA TYR A 24 0.51 2.64 -15.26
C TYR A 24 -0.86 2.78 -14.61
N ALA A 25 -1.66 3.75 -15.04
CA ALA A 25 -3.01 3.97 -14.53
C ALA A 25 -3.99 4.29 -15.68
N THR A 26 -5.28 4.03 -15.45
CA THR A 26 -6.35 4.55 -16.31
C THR A 26 -6.56 6.04 -16.05
N ASP A 27 -7.43 6.69 -16.84
CA ASP A 27 -7.82 8.09 -16.62
C ASP A 27 -8.71 8.29 -15.38
N GLU A 28 -9.05 7.22 -14.68
CA GLU A 28 -9.94 7.30 -13.52
C GLU A 28 -9.19 7.77 -12.27
N ALA A 29 -9.59 8.92 -11.74
CA ALA A 29 -8.97 9.58 -10.59
C ALA A 29 -9.29 8.87 -9.26
N ARG A 30 -8.71 7.68 -9.04
CA ARG A 30 -8.89 6.88 -7.82
C ARG A 30 -7.67 6.01 -7.50
N GLY A 31 -7.60 5.57 -6.24
CA GLY A 31 -6.60 4.60 -5.77
C GLY A 31 -5.17 5.10 -5.92
N ILE A 32 -4.25 4.20 -6.31
CA ILE A 32 -2.81 4.50 -6.44
C ILE A 32 -2.52 5.60 -7.48
N ARG A 33 -3.43 5.90 -8.43
CA ARG A 33 -3.24 6.97 -9.42
C ARG A 33 -2.97 8.33 -8.76
N GLU A 34 -3.68 8.61 -7.68
CA GLU A 34 -3.62 9.87 -6.92
C GLU A 34 -2.57 9.82 -5.79
N LEU A 35 -1.76 8.78 -5.72
CA LEU A 35 -0.75 8.64 -4.68
C LEU A 35 0.33 9.72 -4.84
N VAL A 36 0.51 10.53 -3.80
CA VAL A 36 1.57 11.53 -3.70
C VAL A 36 2.57 11.08 -2.64
N GLN A 37 3.81 10.87 -3.06
CA GLN A 37 4.91 10.58 -2.14
C GLN A 37 5.48 11.87 -1.57
N HIS A 38 5.28 12.14 -0.28
CA HIS A 38 5.80 13.35 0.38
C HIS A 38 7.27 13.24 0.81
N HIS A 39 7.77 12.02 1.05
CA HIS A 39 9.14 11.78 1.54
C HIS A 39 9.62 10.35 1.23
N GLY A 40 10.91 10.09 1.42
CA GLY A 40 11.52 8.76 1.26
C GLY A 40 12.18 8.53 -0.10
N LYS A 41 12.75 7.34 -0.28
CA LYS A 41 13.33 6.91 -1.57
C LYS A 41 12.21 6.56 -2.55
N GLU A 42 12.53 6.56 -3.83
CA GLU A 42 11.63 6.09 -4.89
C GLU A 42 11.00 4.73 -4.56
N LEU A 43 9.70 4.60 -4.81
CA LEU A 43 8.94 3.37 -4.56
C LEU A 43 9.41 2.22 -5.46
N SER A 44 9.49 1.03 -4.88
CA SER A 44 9.64 -0.23 -5.63
C SER A 44 8.29 -0.78 -6.07
N PHE A 45 8.30 -1.74 -6.99
CA PHE A 45 7.11 -2.52 -7.37
C PHE A 45 6.42 -3.14 -6.15
N ASN A 46 7.18 -3.78 -5.26
CA ASN A 46 6.63 -4.43 -4.08
C ASN A 46 6.02 -3.42 -3.10
N ASN A 47 6.59 -2.20 -2.98
CA ASN A 47 5.98 -1.17 -2.14
C ASN A 47 4.61 -0.76 -2.64
N LEU A 48 4.40 -0.67 -3.96
CA LEU A 48 3.09 -0.34 -4.51
C LEU A 48 2.07 -1.46 -4.28
N LEU A 49 2.49 -2.73 -4.42
CA LEU A 49 1.63 -3.87 -4.10
C LEU A 49 1.23 -3.90 -2.62
N ASP A 50 2.17 -3.65 -1.71
CA ASP A 50 1.89 -3.61 -0.28
C ASP A 50 0.96 -2.44 0.10
N VAL A 51 1.13 -1.27 -0.53
CA VAL A 51 0.23 -0.11 -0.35
C VAL A 51 -1.18 -0.43 -0.84
N ASP A 52 -1.33 -1.04 -2.02
CA ASP A 52 -2.64 -1.42 -2.56
C ASP A 52 -3.37 -2.40 -1.64
N ALA A 53 -2.65 -3.42 -1.16
CA ALA A 53 -3.16 -4.40 -0.22
C ALA A 53 -3.57 -3.74 1.11
N ALA A 54 -2.74 -2.82 1.63
CA ALA A 54 -3.03 -2.13 2.89
C ALA A 54 -4.28 -1.24 2.78
N VAL A 55 -4.40 -0.45 1.71
CA VAL A 55 -5.57 0.41 1.47
C VAL A 55 -6.82 -0.44 1.30
N SER A 56 -6.77 -1.47 0.46
CA SER A 56 -7.91 -2.35 0.21
C SER A 56 -8.39 -3.06 1.48
N ALA A 57 -7.46 -3.49 2.33
CA ALA A 57 -7.79 -4.09 3.61
C ALA A 57 -8.38 -3.07 4.59
N LEU A 58 -7.95 -1.80 4.56
CA LEU A 58 -8.39 -0.75 5.49
C LEU A 58 -9.79 -0.20 5.19
N VAL A 59 -10.19 -0.17 3.90
CA VAL A 59 -11.45 0.43 3.41
C VAL A 59 -12.72 0.02 4.20
N PRO A 60 -12.91 -1.24 4.64
CA PRO A 60 -14.10 -1.64 5.40
C PRO A 60 -14.26 -0.96 6.77
N TRP A 61 -13.27 -0.20 7.25
CA TRP A 61 -13.25 0.43 8.57
C TRP A 61 -13.03 1.95 8.50
N ASP A 62 -13.55 2.60 7.46
CA ASP A 62 -13.40 4.04 7.24
C ASP A 62 -14.17 4.93 8.24
N ASP A 63 -15.03 4.32 9.07
CA ASP A 63 -15.87 4.99 10.07
C ASP A 63 -15.20 5.13 11.46
N ARG A 64 -14.01 4.55 11.65
CA ARG A 64 -13.30 4.55 12.95
C ARG A 64 -11.79 4.37 12.81
N PRO A 65 -10.99 4.67 13.85
CA PRO A 65 -9.55 4.46 13.78
C PRO A 65 -9.20 2.98 13.58
N ALA A 66 -8.50 2.71 12.47
CA ALA A 66 -8.04 1.39 12.07
C ALA A 66 -6.57 1.46 11.62
N CYS A 67 -5.85 0.35 11.77
CA CYS A 67 -4.50 0.19 11.28
C CYS A 67 -4.34 -1.20 10.65
N VAL A 68 -3.72 -1.24 9.48
CA VAL A 68 -3.33 -2.45 8.76
C VAL A 68 -1.82 -2.41 8.54
N ILE A 69 -1.15 -3.51 8.85
CA ILE A 69 0.27 -3.73 8.59
C ILE A 69 0.38 -4.88 7.60
N ILE A 70 0.98 -4.60 6.44
CA ILE A 70 1.19 -5.56 5.35
C ILE A 70 2.67 -5.84 5.21
N LYS A 71 3.01 -7.10 4.92
CA LYS A 71 4.31 -7.53 4.44
C LYS A 71 4.15 -8.53 3.30
N HIS A 72 4.74 -8.24 2.15
CA HIS A 72 4.66 -9.11 0.97
C HIS A 72 3.20 -9.47 0.62
N THR A 73 2.35 -8.46 0.54
CA THR A 73 0.89 -8.54 0.25
C THR A 73 0.06 -9.29 1.30
N THR A 74 0.67 -9.73 2.40
CA THR A 74 0.00 -10.48 3.48
C THR A 74 -0.17 -9.59 4.71
N PRO A 75 -1.37 -9.52 5.31
CA PRO A 75 -1.56 -8.81 6.56
C PRO A 75 -0.88 -9.54 7.72
N CYS A 76 0.05 -8.87 8.40
CA CYS A 76 0.64 -9.35 9.65
C CYS A 76 -0.02 -8.73 10.89
N GLY A 77 -0.80 -7.66 10.72
CA GLY A 77 -1.58 -7.05 11.79
C GLY A 77 -2.73 -6.21 11.27
N ILE A 78 -3.92 -6.38 11.85
CA ILE A 78 -5.10 -5.56 11.58
C ILE A 78 -5.78 -5.28 12.92
N ALA A 79 -5.99 -4.02 13.25
CA ALA A 79 -6.68 -3.66 14.47
C ALA A 79 -7.47 -2.36 14.36
N LEU A 80 -8.54 -2.29 15.15
CA LEU A 80 -9.31 -1.09 15.43
C LEU A 80 -8.88 -0.51 16.79
N GLY A 81 -9.06 0.79 16.99
CA GLY A 81 -8.77 1.47 18.26
C GLY A 81 -9.67 2.67 18.50
N ALA A 82 -9.62 3.25 19.70
CA ALA A 82 -10.24 4.55 19.98
C ALA A 82 -9.41 5.70 19.40
N THR A 83 -8.11 5.47 19.15
CA THR A 83 -7.20 6.42 18.49
C THR A 83 -6.34 5.71 17.45
N PRO A 84 -5.75 6.44 16.47
CA PRO A 84 -4.80 5.84 15.52
C PRO A 84 -3.59 5.19 16.21
N ALA A 85 -3.09 5.79 17.29
CA ALA A 85 -1.96 5.25 18.05
C ALA A 85 -2.31 3.92 18.74
N GLU A 86 -3.52 3.80 19.28
CA GLU A 86 -4.01 2.56 19.86
C GLU A 86 -4.19 1.47 18.79
N ALA A 87 -4.81 1.82 17.65
CA ALA A 87 -5.00 0.90 16.53
C ALA A 87 -3.64 0.37 16.01
N TYR A 88 -2.65 1.25 15.85
CA TYR A 88 -1.29 0.87 15.47
C TYR A 88 -0.64 -0.07 16.48
N THR A 89 -0.68 0.26 17.77
CA THR A 89 -0.07 -0.56 18.83
C THR A 89 -0.65 -1.97 18.82
N ARG A 90 -1.98 -2.09 18.69
CA ARG A 90 -2.68 -3.38 18.65
C ARG A 90 -2.38 -4.17 17.38
N ALA A 91 -2.29 -3.52 16.23
CA ALA A 91 -1.92 -4.17 14.98
C ALA A 91 -0.48 -4.70 15.05
N LEU A 92 0.45 -3.88 15.56
CA LEU A 92 1.85 -4.26 15.77
C LEU A 92 2.01 -5.44 16.73
N ASP A 93 1.21 -5.50 17.80
CA ASP A 93 1.22 -6.59 18.79
C ASP A 93 0.71 -7.93 18.24
N THR A 94 0.12 -7.96 17.05
CA THR A 94 -0.32 -9.21 16.39
C THR A 94 0.89 -10.03 15.94
N ASP A 95 1.86 -9.40 15.27
CA ASP A 95 3.13 -10.02 14.87
C ASP A 95 4.23 -8.95 14.71
N ARG A 96 4.96 -8.69 15.81
CA ARG A 96 6.07 -7.74 15.85
C ARG A 96 7.28 -8.16 15.02
N THR A 97 7.41 -9.46 14.70
CA THR A 97 8.57 -9.97 13.95
C THR A 97 8.39 -9.74 12.45
N SER A 98 7.14 -9.84 11.99
CA SER A 98 6.81 -9.58 10.59
C SER A 98 6.57 -8.11 10.29
N ALA A 99 6.04 -7.32 11.25
CA ALA A 99 5.73 -5.90 11.08
C ALA A 99 6.93 -5.00 10.77
#